data_AF-S2YU28-F1
#
_entry.id   AF-S2YU28-F1
#
_cell.length_a   1.000
_cell.length_b   1.000
_cell.length_c   1.000
_cell.angle_alpha   90.00
_cell.angle_beta   90.00
_cell.angle_gamma   90.00
#
_symmetry.space_group_name_H-M   'P 1'
#
loop_
_entity.id
_entity.type
_entity.pdbx_description
1 polymer ?
#
loop_
_entity_poly.entity_id
_entity_poly.type
_entity_poly.pdbx_seq_one_letter_code
_entity_poly.pdbx_strand_id
1 'polypeptide(L)'
;MTEQQNIVGPDQIFFSVTDDKGVITDSNSVFETISHYPREELLDSPHNIIRNPEMPGGAFRLMWDALESGKPFIAYVRNMAKDGLPYEVLSTVTPLEGGGYLSVRTRVSDPEFASKIWWLYGETRGKEDELLGEGKNRREAAEIGAQFINDKVSDHGFVDYEDVQRFLLPHEISIWEKNASNEVVAEGRLAPVSKAVSELRTEEENWSDRQDAMAELADQLTSVGAKIQASLARTADLKTQADVWSGKLTPMEAIPLNVAVSLGSIVTEYVDDLQKRLQALRGSIEHVRSTIALARVQTHCLAAFVREAAEDSAGGRKLVSMRTLTSALTTEVEAMGKDVAQYGTNLSRCERRLQAVLSLIEIPQQMIMDWLKSVQEFGPSVDMPELISAVAGEIESSASMVDELNGLLGRLGTIEQKSPRHMLDLLHTVDAEVRKLQV
;
A
#
# COMPACT_ATOMS: atom_id res chain seq x y z
N MET A 1 -2.80 -25.90 -25.52
CA MET A 1 -3.41 -26.83 -24.56
C MET A 1 -3.41 -26.11 -23.24
N THR A 2 -4.56 -25.86 -22.62
CA THR A 2 -4.60 -25.34 -21.25
C THR A 2 -3.99 -26.40 -20.34
N GLU A 3 -2.87 -26.09 -19.68
CA GLU A 3 -2.29 -26.96 -18.67
C GLU A 3 -3.33 -27.23 -17.59
N GLN A 4 -3.45 -28.50 -17.22
CA GLN A 4 -4.33 -28.91 -16.13
C GLN A 4 -3.72 -28.41 -14.81
N GLN A 5 -4.52 -27.74 -13.98
CA GLN A 5 -4.05 -27.14 -12.72
C GLN A 5 -5.02 -27.44 -11.57
N ASN A 6 -4.49 -27.54 -10.36
CA ASN A 6 -5.29 -27.62 -9.15
C ASN A 6 -5.77 -26.21 -8.77
N ILE A 7 -7.10 -26.03 -8.68
CA ILE A 7 -7.71 -24.72 -8.44
C ILE A 7 -7.87 -24.50 -6.94
N VAL A 8 -7.33 -23.38 -6.44
CA VAL A 8 -7.57 -22.91 -5.07
C VAL A 8 -8.93 -22.21 -5.01
N GLY A 9 -9.80 -22.71 -4.14
CA GLY A 9 -11.14 -22.16 -3.90
C GLY A 9 -11.10 -20.78 -3.22
N PRO A 10 -12.17 -19.98 -3.33
CA PRO A 10 -12.23 -18.64 -2.75
C PRO A 10 -12.10 -18.64 -1.21
N ASP A 11 -12.60 -19.67 -0.52
CA ASP A 11 -12.54 -19.77 0.94
C ASP A 11 -11.33 -20.59 1.45
N GLN A 12 -10.50 -21.10 0.55
CA GLN A 12 -9.37 -21.95 0.90
C GLN A 12 -8.17 -21.09 1.28
N ILE A 13 -7.95 -20.97 2.59
CA ILE A 13 -6.74 -20.41 3.17
C ILE A 13 -5.91 -21.57 3.70
N PHE A 14 -4.63 -21.59 3.36
CA PHE A 14 -3.73 -22.61 3.90
C PHE A 14 -2.44 -22.00 4.41
N PHE A 15 -1.90 -22.62 5.45
CA PHE A 15 -0.73 -22.10 6.13
C PHE A 15 0.29 -23.21 6.39
N SER A 16 1.51 -22.76 6.62
CA SER A 16 2.62 -23.58 7.11
C SER A 16 3.48 -22.75 8.06
N VAL A 17 3.96 -23.36 9.14
CA VAL A 17 5.01 -22.79 9.98
C VAL A 17 6.30 -23.56 9.71
N THR A 18 7.42 -22.85 9.70
CA THR A 18 8.74 -23.41 9.46
C THR A 18 9.74 -22.96 10.51
N ASP A 19 10.85 -23.67 10.64
CA ASP A 19 12.03 -23.18 11.36
C ASP A 19 12.83 -22.15 10.53
N ASP A 20 13.94 -21.62 11.08
CA ASP A 20 14.81 -20.63 10.41
C ASP A 20 15.44 -21.16 9.10
N LYS A 21 15.42 -22.47 8.87
CA LYS A 21 15.96 -23.12 7.66
C LYS A 21 14.86 -23.43 6.64
N GLY A 22 13.62 -23.06 6.92
CA GLY A 22 12.48 -23.36 6.06
C GLY A 22 12.01 -24.81 6.13
N VAL A 23 12.31 -25.54 7.21
CA VAL A 23 11.79 -26.89 7.47
C VAL A 23 10.41 -26.78 8.11
N ILE A 24 9.40 -27.45 7.55
CA ILE A 24 8.01 -27.36 8.00
C ILE A 24 7.84 -28.01 9.37
N THR A 25 7.34 -27.23 10.32
CA THR A 25 7.04 -27.68 11.69
C THR A 25 5.53 -27.81 11.95
N ASP A 26 4.69 -27.11 11.17
CA ASP A 26 3.23 -27.23 11.24
C ASP A 26 2.52 -26.80 9.94
N SER A 27 1.28 -27.26 9.75
CA SER A 27 0.40 -26.91 8.62
C SER A 27 -1.08 -27.26 8.91
N ASN A 28 -2.04 -26.64 8.19
CA ASN A 28 -3.45 -27.07 8.22
C ASN A 28 -3.75 -28.19 7.22
N SER A 29 -4.92 -28.81 7.42
CA SER A 29 -5.51 -29.81 6.54
C SER A 29 -5.76 -29.29 5.11
N VAL A 30 -6.00 -27.98 4.94
CA VAL A 30 -6.15 -27.38 3.60
C VAL A 30 -4.83 -27.46 2.83
N PHE A 31 -3.69 -27.25 3.48
CA PHE A 31 -2.39 -27.42 2.81
C PHE A 31 -2.16 -28.87 2.38
N GLU A 32 -2.47 -29.84 3.25
CA GLU A 32 -2.41 -31.28 2.93
C GLU A 32 -3.30 -31.62 1.72
N THR A 33 -4.51 -31.05 1.69
CA THR A 33 -5.50 -31.28 0.62
C THR A 33 -5.06 -30.68 -0.71
N ILE A 34 -4.54 -29.46 -0.74
CA ILE A 34 -4.17 -28.79 -2.01
C ILE A 34 -2.83 -29.28 -2.55
N SER A 35 -1.88 -29.59 -1.67
CA SER A 35 -0.55 -30.05 -2.08
C SER A 35 -0.53 -31.55 -2.44
N HIS A 36 -1.57 -32.31 -2.07
CA HIS A 36 -1.63 -33.77 -2.17
C HIS A 36 -0.49 -34.50 -1.43
N TYR A 37 0.22 -33.82 -0.53
CA TYR A 37 1.16 -34.46 0.38
C TYR A 37 0.45 -34.79 1.70
N PRO A 38 0.56 -36.05 2.18
CA PRO A 38 0.08 -36.38 3.51
C PRO A 38 0.93 -35.63 4.54
N ARG A 39 0.32 -35.32 5.69
CA ARG A 39 0.99 -34.61 6.79
C ARG A 39 2.37 -35.15 7.15
N GLU A 40 2.50 -36.47 7.21
CA GLU A 40 3.73 -37.18 7.58
C GLU A 40 4.90 -36.91 6.63
N GLU A 41 4.60 -36.56 5.37
CA GLU A 41 5.61 -36.15 4.38
C GLU A 41 5.85 -34.64 4.39
N LEU A 42 4.88 -33.84 4.82
CA LEU A 42 5.05 -32.39 4.95
C LEU A 42 5.89 -32.03 6.17
N LEU A 43 5.63 -32.64 7.32
CA LEU A 43 6.37 -32.38 8.55
C LEU A 43 7.84 -32.79 8.41
N ASP A 44 8.73 -31.98 8.97
CA ASP A 44 10.20 -32.13 8.91
C ASP A 44 10.79 -32.09 7.49
N SER A 45 9.98 -31.79 6.47
CA SER A 45 10.44 -31.56 5.10
C SER A 45 10.78 -30.09 4.87
N PRO A 46 11.83 -29.79 4.07
CA PRO A 46 12.04 -28.43 3.58
C PRO A 46 10.86 -27.96 2.74
N HIS A 47 10.48 -26.69 2.88
CA HIS A 47 9.32 -26.10 2.19
C HIS A 47 9.41 -26.19 0.66
N ASN A 48 10.64 -26.32 0.11
CA ASN A 48 10.87 -26.49 -1.31
C ASN A 48 10.28 -27.79 -1.91
N ILE A 49 9.72 -28.70 -1.12
CA ILE A 49 9.02 -29.91 -1.59
C ILE A 49 7.89 -29.58 -2.57
N ILE A 50 7.22 -28.43 -2.41
CA ILE A 50 6.15 -27.95 -3.31
C ILE A 50 6.65 -26.97 -4.37
N ARG A 51 7.97 -26.75 -4.49
CA ARG A 51 8.50 -25.74 -5.41
C ARG A 51 8.25 -26.14 -6.87
N ASN A 52 7.59 -25.26 -7.62
CA ASN A 52 7.49 -25.43 -9.06
C ASN A 52 8.86 -25.14 -9.72
N PRO A 53 9.38 -26.02 -10.61
CA PRO A 53 10.65 -25.80 -11.31
C PRO A 53 10.71 -24.55 -12.19
N GLU A 54 9.56 -24.07 -12.68
CA GLU A 54 9.46 -22.87 -13.51
C GLU A 54 9.60 -21.57 -12.71
N MET A 55 9.43 -21.61 -11.38
CA MET A 55 9.61 -20.43 -10.55
C MET A 55 11.09 -20.01 -10.51
N PRO A 56 11.42 -18.76 -10.89
CA PRO A 56 12.80 -18.29 -10.95
C PRO A 56 13.45 -18.28 -9.57
N GLY A 57 14.75 -18.59 -9.53
CA GLY A 57 15.56 -18.48 -8.32
C GLY A 57 15.59 -17.06 -7.76
N GLY A 58 15.54 -16.04 -8.61
CA GLY A 58 15.54 -14.63 -8.26
C GLY A 58 14.35 -14.21 -7.38
N ALA A 59 13.15 -14.75 -7.64
CA ALA A 59 11.99 -14.48 -6.79
C ALA A 59 12.20 -15.03 -5.36
N PHE A 60 12.76 -16.24 -5.23
CA PHE A 60 13.11 -16.80 -3.92
C PHE A 60 14.29 -16.08 -3.28
N ARG A 61 15.21 -15.53 -4.08
CA ARG A 61 16.32 -14.72 -3.55
C ARG A 61 15.80 -13.44 -2.91
N LEU A 62 14.91 -12.72 -3.58
CA LEU A 62 14.22 -11.54 -3.02
C LEU A 62 13.46 -11.90 -1.74
N MET A 63 12.79 -13.06 -1.71
CA MET A 63 12.12 -13.56 -0.52
C MET A 63 13.10 -13.73 0.65
N TRP A 64 14.19 -14.45 0.47
CA TRP A 64 15.15 -14.69 1.54
C TRP A 64 15.85 -13.39 2.00
N ASP A 65 16.22 -12.50 1.07
CA ASP A 65 16.81 -11.21 1.43
C ASP A 65 15.84 -10.38 2.30
N ALA A 66 14.53 -10.41 2.02
CA ALA A 66 13.52 -9.75 2.83
C ALA A 66 13.36 -10.42 4.21
N LEU A 67 13.19 -11.74 4.26
CA LEU A 67 12.98 -12.50 5.49
C LEU A 67 14.17 -12.40 6.45
N GLU A 68 15.40 -12.48 5.95
CA GLU A 68 16.63 -12.32 6.74
C GLU A 68 16.79 -10.89 7.29
N SER A 69 16.16 -9.90 6.64
CA SER A 69 16.07 -8.52 7.13
C SER A 69 14.93 -8.29 8.14
N GLY A 70 14.18 -9.34 8.49
CA GLY A 70 13.03 -9.26 9.39
C GLY A 70 11.78 -8.65 8.77
N LYS A 71 11.72 -8.56 7.43
CA LYS A 71 10.55 -8.06 6.69
C LYS A 71 9.69 -9.21 6.18
N PRO A 72 8.36 -9.04 6.13
CA PRO A 72 7.51 -10.00 5.42
C PRO A 72 7.76 -9.96 3.93
N PHE A 73 7.43 -11.06 3.25
CA PHE A 73 7.50 -11.16 1.80
C PHE A 73 6.15 -11.58 1.23
N ILE A 74 5.74 -10.94 0.14
CA ILE A 74 4.50 -11.19 -0.58
C ILE A 74 4.85 -11.49 -2.02
N ALA A 75 4.26 -12.54 -2.58
CA ALA A 75 4.40 -12.81 -4.00
C ALA A 75 3.27 -13.70 -4.49
N TYR A 76 2.96 -13.59 -5.78
CA TYR A 76 2.35 -14.73 -6.45
C TYR A 76 3.37 -15.86 -6.55
N VAL A 77 2.92 -17.08 -6.24
CA VAL A 77 3.75 -18.28 -6.29
C VAL A 77 3.00 -19.38 -7.01
N ARG A 78 3.62 -19.95 -8.04
CA ARG A 78 3.20 -21.22 -8.62
C ARG A 78 3.90 -22.35 -7.87
N ASN A 79 3.12 -23.22 -7.25
CA ASN A 79 3.61 -24.42 -6.57
C ASN A 79 3.29 -25.67 -7.40
N MET A 80 3.90 -26.79 -7.03
CA MET A 80 3.66 -28.10 -7.64
C MET A 80 3.14 -29.06 -6.58
N ALA A 81 1.95 -29.62 -6.79
CA ALA A 81 1.41 -30.66 -5.92
C ALA A 81 2.08 -32.02 -6.20
N LYS A 82 1.89 -32.98 -5.28
CA LYS A 82 2.48 -34.33 -5.37
C LYS A 82 2.08 -35.10 -6.64
N ASP A 83 0.91 -34.79 -7.19
CA ASP A 83 0.41 -35.36 -8.44
C ASP A 83 1.06 -34.76 -9.70
N GLY A 84 1.94 -33.77 -9.55
CA GLY A 84 2.62 -33.09 -10.64
C GLY A 84 1.79 -32.00 -11.33
N LEU A 85 0.64 -31.62 -10.76
CA LEU A 85 -0.16 -30.49 -11.27
C LEU A 85 0.21 -29.20 -10.53
N PRO A 86 0.35 -28.07 -11.24
CA PRO A 86 0.60 -26.79 -10.62
C PRO A 86 -0.64 -26.25 -9.90
N TYR A 87 -0.42 -25.42 -8.89
CA TYR A 87 -1.44 -24.55 -8.29
C TYR A 87 -0.85 -23.17 -8.00
N GLU A 88 -1.65 -22.14 -8.23
CA GLU A 88 -1.24 -20.75 -8.12
C GLU A 88 -1.87 -20.09 -6.90
N VAL A 89 -1.07 -19.33 -6.17
CA VAL A 89 -1.49 -18.63 -4.95
C VAL A 89 -0.87 -17.25 -4.83
N LEU A 90 -1.54 -16.39 -4.09
CA LEU A 90 -0.88 -15.30 -3.39
C LEU A 90 -0.31 -15.87 -2.08
N SER A 91 1.00 -15.68 -1.86
CA SER A 91 1.70 -16.15 -0.65
C SER A 91 2.18 -14.94 0.14
N THR A 92 1.90 -14.93 1.44
CA THR A 92 2.58 -14.09 2.42
C THR A 92 3.51 -14.96 3.26
N VAL A 93 4.69 -14.44 3.61
CA VAL A 93 5.66 -15.10 4.49
C VAL A 93 6.14 -14.07 5.51
N THR A 94 5.89 -14.34 6.79
CA THR A 94 6.17 -13.43 7.91
C THR A 94 7.18 -14.08 8.86
N PRO A 95 8.30 -13.40 9.20
CA PRO A 95 9.21 -13.82 10.26
C PRO A 95 8.53 -13.86 11.64
N LEU A 96 8.84 -14.87 12.46
CA LEU A 96 8.29 -15.01 13.80
C LEU A 96 9.32 -14.59 14.87
N GLU A 97 8.85 -14.00 15.98
CA GLU A 97 9.73 -13.50 17.08
C GLU A 97 10.59 -14.61 17.71
N GLY A 98 10.09 -15.85 17.74
CA GLY A 98 10.80 -17.03 18.27
C GLY A 98 11.71 -17.75 17.27
N GLY A 99 11.90 -17.19 16.08
CA GLY A 99 12.55 -17.85 14.95
C GLY A 99 11.56 -18.58 14.05
N GLY A 100 11.97 -18.77 12.80
CA GLY A 100 11.18 -19.39 11.75
C GLY A 100 10.19 -18.44 11.08
N TYR A 101 9.34 -19.02 10.23
CA TYR A 101 8.44 -18.27 9.36
C TYR A 101 7.04 -18.85 9.34
N LEU A 102 6.04 -17.97 9.40
CA LEU A 102 4.66 -18.28 9.08
C LEU A 102 4.43 -17.95 7.60
N SER A 103 3.88 -18.88 6.84
CA SER A 103 3.38 -18.58 5.50
C SER A 103 1.89 -18.84 5.39
N VAL A 104 1.16 -17.84 4.90
CA VAL A 104 -0.28 -17.92 4.61
C VAL A 104 -0.49 -17.76 3.11
N ARG A 105 -1.36 -18.59 2.54
CA ARG A 105 -1.66 -18.60 1.11
C ARG A 105 -3.14 -18.49 0.86
N THR A 106 -3.47 -17.66 -0.12
CA THR A 106 -4.83 -17.44 -0.59
C THR A 106 -4.88 -17.61 -2.10
N ARG A 107 -6.10 -17.67 -2.64
CA ARG A 107 -6.32 -17.71 -4.08
C ARG A 107 -5.83 -16.40 -4.73
N VAL A 108 -5.26 -16.53 -5.93
CA VAL A 108 -5.06 -15.38 -6.85
C VAL A 108 -6.41 -14.82 -7.27
N SER A 109 -6.71 -13.59 -6.85
CA SER A 109 -8.01 -12.94 -7.08
C SER A 109 -7.98 -11.95 -8.24
N ASP A 110 -6.80 -11.47 -8.66
CA ASP A 110 -6.60 -10.71 -9.90
C ASP A 110 -5.76 -11.51 -10.93
N PRO A 111 -6.40 -12.32 -11.80
CA PRO A 111 -5.70 -13.05 -12.84
C PRO A 111 -5.01 -12.15 -13.87
N GLU A 112 -5.48 -10.91 -14.08
CA GLU A 112 -4.87 -10.01 -15.05
C GLU A 112 -3.53 -9.49 -14.54
N PHE A 113 -3.49 -9.04 -13.28
CA PHE A 113 -2.24 -8.62 -12.65
C PHE A 113 -1.28 -9.81 -12.45
N ALA A 114 -1.79 -10.97 -12.01
CA ALA A 114 -0.99 -12.18 -11.89
C ALA A 114 -0.34 -12.59 -13.21
N SER A 115 -1.05 -12.50 -14.34
CA SER A 115 -0.49 -12.79 -15.67
C SER A 115 0.72 -11.92 -16.02
N LYS A 116 0.76 -10.66 -15.57
CA LYS A 116 1.90 -9.75 -15.77
C LYS A 116 3.11 -10.19 -14.93
N ILE A 117 2.87 -10.63 -13.69
CA ILE A 117 3.92 -11.18 -12.82
C ILE A 117 4.42 -12.54 -13.34
N TRP A 118 3.54 -13.39 -13.87
CA TRP A 118 3.93 -14.65 -14.50
C TRP A 118 4.80 -14.44 -15.74
N TRP A 119 4.47 -13.44 -16.56
CA TRP A 119 5.34 -13.04 -17.66
C TRP A 119 6.72 -12.59 -17.17
N LEU A 120 6.77 -11.72 -16.15
CA LEU A 120 8.03 -11.28 -15.53
C LEU A 120 8.86 -12.45 -15.02
N TYR A 121 8.23 -13.43 -14.35
CA TYR A 121 8.92 -14.63 -13.87
C TYR A 121 9.40 -15.52 -15.01
N GLY A 122 8.64 -15.65 -16.09
CA GLY A 122 9.06 -16.37 -17.29
C GLY A 122 10.31 -15.77 -17.93
N GLU A 123 10.35 -14.44 -18.10
CA GLU A 123 11.52 -13.71 -18.61
C GLU A 123 12.73 -13.88 -17.67
N THR A 124 12.51 -13.79 -16.37
CA THR A 124 13.55 -13.99 -15.36
C THR A 124 14.10 -15.42 -15.42
N ARG A 125 13.22 -16.41 -15.55
CA ARG A 125 13.59 -17.82 -15.65
C ARG A 125 14.40 -18.10 -16.92
N GLY A 126 13.97 -17.55 -18.05
CA GLY A 126 14.72 -17.61 -19.30
C GLY A 126 16.13 -17.03 -19.15
N LYS A 127 16.25 -15.90 -18.45
CA LYS A 127 17.55 -15.30 -18.17
C LYS A 127 18.43 -16.18 -17.28
N GLU A 128 17.87 -16.78 -16.24
CA GLU A 128 18.59 -17.71 -15.37
C GLU A 128 19.06 -18.95 -16.14
N ASP A 129 18.24 -19.50 -17.03
CA ASP A 129 18.61 -20.68 -17.83
C ASP A 129 19.76 -20.40 -18.80
N GLU A 130 19.80 -19.21 -19.41
CA GLU A 130 20.96 -18.74 -20.20
C GLU A 130 22.24 -18.72 -19.35
N LEU A 131 22.17 -18.10 -18.17
CA LEU A 131 23.31 -17.96 -17.27
C LEU A 131 23.84 -19.32 -16.77
N LEU A 132 22.92 -20.26 -16.50
CA LEU A 132 23.27 -21.63 -16.16
C LEU A 132 23.94 -22.34 -17.35
N GLY A 133 23.47 -22.11 -18.58
CA GLY A 133 24.08 -22.61 -19.81
C GLY A 133 25.49 -22.04 -20.06
N GLU A 134 25.74 -20.81 -19.62
CA GLU A 134 27.07 -20.16 -19.62
C GLU A 134 28.00 -20.66 -18.50
N GLY A 135 27.52 -21.55 -17.63
CA GLY A 135 28.31 -22.17 -16.56
C GLY A 135 28.29 -21.42 -15.22
N LYS A 136 27.43 -20.41 -15.05
CA LYS A 136 27.20 -19.82 -13.71
C LYS A 136 26.54 -20.83 -12.79
N ASN A 137 26.79 -20.68 -11.48
CA ASN A 137 26.09 -21.52 -10.51
C ASN A 137 24.68 -20.97 -10.21
N ARG A 138 23.82 -21.79 -9.59
CA ARG A 138 22.43 -21.43 -9.29
C ARG A 138 22.28 -20.19 -8.39
N ARG A 139 23.22 -19.96 -7.48
CA ARG A 139 23.19 -18.80 -6.59
C ARG A 139 23.46 -17.52 -7.36
N GLU A 140 24.51 -17.53 -8.20
CA GLU A 140 24.82 -16.39 -9.08
C GLU A 140 23.69 -16.09 -10.07
N ALA A 141 23.09 -17.13 -10.65
CA ALA A 141 21.93 -16.98 -11.53
C ALA A 141 20.75 -16.35 -10.79
N ALA A 142 20.44 -16.80 -9.57
CA ALA A 142 19.37 -16.23 -8.76
C ALA A 142 19.64 -14.79 -8.30
N GLU A 143 20.90 -14.44 -7.96
CA GLU A 143 21.28 -13.06 -7.62
C GLU A 143 21.08 -12.12 -8.82
N ILE A 144 21.47 -12.55 -10.03
CA ILE A 144 21.23 -11.78 -11.26
C ILE A 144 19.74 -11.75 -11.60
N GLY A 145 19.00 -12.85 -11.41
CA GLY A 145 17.56 -12.91 -11.61
C GLY A 145 16.78 -11.98 -10.69
N ALA A 146 17.19 -11.86 -9.42
CA ALA A 146 16.60 -10.90 -8.47
C ALA A 146 16.81 -9.45 -8.92
N GLN A 147 18.01 -9.11 -9.40
CA GLN A 147 18.28 -7.79 -9.97
C GLN A 147 17.43 -7.54 -11.23
N PHE A 148 17.33 -8.53 -12.11
CA PHE A 148 16.51 -8.43 -13.32
C PHE A 148 15.03 -8.19 -13.00
N ILE A 149 14.49 -8.82 -11.96
CA ILE A 149 13.12 -8.56 -11.48
C ILE A 149 12.97 -7.09 -11.07
N ASN A 150 13.89 -6.57 -10.25
CA ASN A 150 13.85 -5.17 -9.80
C ASN A 150 13.92 -4.21 -10.99
N ASP A 151 14.86 -4.41 -11.92
CA ASP A 151 15.01 -3.56 -13.10
C ASP A 151 13.72 -3.55 -13.95
N LYS A 152 13.09 -4.71 -14.15
CA LYS A 152 11.86 -4.83 -14.95
C LYS A 152 10.64 -4.19 -14.32
N VAL A 153 10.51 -4.23 -12.99
CA VAL A 153 9.40 -3.53 -12.32
C VAL A 153 9.63 -2.02 -12.30
N SER A 154 10.90 -1.59 -12.25
CA SER A 154 11.28 -0.18 -12.41
C SER A 154 10.91 0.39 -13.79
N ASP A 155 11.09 -0.40 -14.86
CA ASP A 155 10.64 -0.02 -16.21
C ASP A 155 9.12 0.26 -16.27
N HIS A 156 8.34 -0.26 -15.32
CA HIS A 156 6.88 -0.13 -15.25
C HIS A 156 6.39 0.83 -14.15
N GLY A 157 7.29 1.64 -13.57
CA GLY A 157 6.95 2.72 -12.66
C GLY A 157 6.92 2.35 -11.18
N PHE A 158 7.29 1.13 -10.80
CA PHE A 158 7.56 0.77 -9.41
C PHE A 158 8.99 1.13 -9.02
N VAL A 159 9.28 1.36 -7.74
CA VAL A 159 10.67 1.59 -7.31
C VAL A 159 11.48 0.29 -7.39
N ASP A 160 10.93 -0.79 -6.87
CA ASP A 160 11.52 -2.13 -6.79
C ASP A 160 10.41 -3.17 -6.56
N TYR A 161 10.80 -4.43 -6.32
CA TYR A 161 9.84 -5.48 -6.02
C TYR A 161 9.16 -5.34 -4.65
N GLU A 162 9.75 -4.62 -3.68
CA GLU A 162 9.09 -4.29 -2.40
C GLU A 162 7.92 -3.33 -2.63
N ASP A 163 8.08 -2.38 -3.56
CA ASP A 163 7.02 -1.46 -3.96
C ASP A 163 5.85 -2.19 -4.67
N VAL A 164 6.16 -3.18 -5.51
CA VAL A 164 5.14 -4.08 -6.08
C VAL A 164 4.36 -4.80 -4.97
N GLN A 165 5.03 -5.28 -3.92
CA GLN A 165 4.38 -5.97 -2.80
C GLN A 165 3.42 -5.07 -2.02
N ARG A 166 3.79 -3.80 -1.82
CA ARG A 166 2.96 -2.80 -1.12
C ARG A 166 1.68 -2.48 -1.89
N PHE A 167 1.73 -2.51 -3.23
CA PHE A 167 0.54 -2.44 -4.08
C PHE A 167 -0.25 -3.75 -4.08
N LEU A 168 0.44 -4.87 -4.30
CA LEU A 168 -0.14 -6.18 -4.56
C LEU A 168 -1.04 -6.66 -3.43
N LEU A 169 -0.58 -6.61 -2.18
CA LEU A 169 -1.30 -7.22 -1.07
C LEU A 169 -2.65 -6.53 -0.79
N PRO A 170 -2.73 -5.19 -0.56
CA PRO A 170 -4.02 -4.53 -0.37
C PRO A 170 -4.97 -4.74 -1.55
N HIS A 171 -4.45 -4.70 -2.77
CA HIS A 171 -5.23 -4.89 -4.00
C HIS A 171 -5.88 -6.27 -4.04
N GLU A 172 -5.09 -7.33 -3.89
CA GLU A 172 -5.58 -8.72 -3.90
C GLU A 172 -6.60 -8.99 -2.78
N ILE A 173 -6.32 -8.52 -1.55
CA ILE A 173 -7.22 -8.73 -0.42
C ILE A 173 -8.56 -8.03 -0.62
N SER A 174 -8.57 -6.82 -1.19
CA SER A 174 -9.81 -6.12 -1.50
C SER A 174 -10.72 -6.86 -2.50
N ILE A 175 -10.13 -7.66 -3.39
CA ILE A 175 -10.88 -8.47 -4.37
C ILE A 175 -11.29 -9.81 -3.75
N TRP A 176 -10.37 -10.42 -3.01
CA TRP A 176 -10.59 -11.70 -2.35
C TRP A 176 -11.74 -11.63 -1.35
N GLU A 177 -11.78 -10.62 -0.47
CA GLU A 177 -12.79 -10.47 0.58
C GLU A 177 -14.22 -10.22 0.05
N LYS A 178 -14.36 -9.73 -1.19
CA LYS A 178 -15.66 -9.62 -1.86
C LYS A 178 -16.27 -10.99 -2.21
N ASN A 179 -15.42 -12.01 -2.32
CA ASN A 179 -15.78 -13.36 -2.76
C ASN A 179 -15.67 -14.41 -1.65
N ALA A 180 -14.96 -14.11 -0.56
CA ALA A 180 -14.77 -15.00 0.58
C ALA A 180 -15.97 -14.97 1.54
N SER A 181 -16.27 -16.11 2.15
CA SER A 181 -17.25 -16.23 3.21
C SER A 181 -16.76 -15.57 4.49
N ASN A 182 -17.51 -14.57 4.95
CA ASN A 182 -17.09 -13.68 6.03
C ASN A 182 -17.55 -14.11 7.44
N GLU A 183 -18.36 -15.16 7.58
CA GLU A 183 -18.88 -15.53 8.89
C GLU A 183 -17.89 -16.37 9.72
N VAL A 184 -17.66 -15.90 10.94
CA VAL A 184 -16.98 -16.64 12.01
C VAL A 184 -17.99 -16.77 13.14
N VAL A 185 -18.72 -17.89 13.15
CA VAL A 185 -19.67 -18.21 14.21
C VAL A 185 -19.26 -19.54 14.81
N ALA A 186 -18.43 -19.49 15.86
CA ALA A 186 -18.21 -20.63 16.74
C ALA A 186 -19.02 -20.47 18.02
N GLU A 187 -19.69 -21.53 18.45
CA GLU A 187 -20.47 -21.58 19.68
C GLU A 187 -19.67 -22.19 20.85
N GLY A 188 -20.27 -22.21 22.04
CA GLY A 188 -19.72 -22.88 23.21
C GLY A 188 -18.40 -22.26 23.69
N ARG A 189 -17.37 -23.10 23.92
CA ARG A 189 -16.08 -22.68 24.48
C ARG A 189 -15.29 -21.72 23.57
N LEU A 190 -15.54 -21.74 22.26
CA LEU A 190 -14.85 -20.89 21.28
C LEU A 190 -15.57 -19.56 21.02
N ALA A 191 -16.78 -19.36 21.54
CA ALA A 191 -17.57 -18.13 21.30
C ALA A 191 -16.84 -16.83 21.67
N PRO A 192 -16.09 -16.74 22.79
CA PRO A 192 -15.31 -15.55 23.12
C PRO A 192 -14.20 -15.26 22.08
N VAL A 193 -13.50 -16.29 21.61
CA VAL A 193 -12.46 -16.17 20.58
C VAL A 193 -13.09 -15.72 19.26
N SER A 194 -14.16 -16.38 18.84
CA SER A 194 -14.92 -16.05 17.62
C SER A 194 -15.37 -14.59 17.61
N LYS A 195 -15.90 -14.11 18.75
CA LYS A 195 -16.34 -12.72 18.90
C LYS A 195 -15.18 -11.74 18.77
N ALA A 196 -14.08 -11.98 19.48
CA ALA A 196 -12.91 -11.09 19.43
C ALA A 196 -12.27 -11.04 18.03
N VAL A 197 -12.20 -12.17 17.32
CA VAL A 197 -11.72 -12.22 15.92
C VAL A 197 -12.65 -11.45 14.99
N SER A 198 -13.97 -11.58 15.14
CA SER A 198 -14.94 -10.80 14.34
C SER A 198 -14.83 -9.29 14.60
N GLU A 199 -14.69 -8.88 15.87
CA GLU A 199 -14.48 -7.47 16.23
C GLU A 199 -13.14 -6.94 15.67
N LEU A 200 -12.08 -7.76 15.68
CA LEU A 200 -10.78 -7.40 15.11
C LEU A 200 -10.89 -7.13 13.60
N ARG A 201 -11.57 -8.02 12.86
CA ARG A 201 -11.81 -7.84 11.42
C ARG A 201 -12.54 -6.54 11.10
N THR A 202 -13.56 -6.20 11.88
CA THR A 202 -14.30 -4.94 11.72
C THR A 202 -13.40 -3.74 11.99
N GLU A 203 -12.54 -3.79 13.01
CA GLU A 203 -11.59 -2.70 13.28
C GLU A 203 -10.55 -2.58 12.17
N GLU A 204 -10.00 -3.68 11.66
CA GLU A 204 -9.09 -3.69 10.50
C GLU A 204 -9.75 -3.13 9.23
N GLU A 205 -11.06 -3.37 9.02
CA GLU A 205 -11.83 -2.85 7.88
C GLU A 205 -11.99 -1.35 7.98
N ASN A 206 -12.39 -0.86 9.15
CA ASN A 206 -12.43 0.57 9.45
C ASN A 206 -11.06 1.25 9.25
N TRP A 207 -9.96 0.55 9.55
CA TRP A 207 -8.61 1.03 9.31
C TRP A 207 -8.28 1.10 7.82
N SER A 208 -8.61 0.07 7.05
CA SER A 208 -8.46 0.05 5.59
C SER A 208 -9.20 1.21 4.93
N ASP A 209 -10.49 1.40 5.26
CA ASP A 209 -11.32 2.48 4.70
C ASP A 209 -10.73 3.87 4.97
N ARG A 210 -10.19 4.08 6.18
CA ARG A 210 -9.52 5.34 6.52
C ARG A 210 -8.26 5.57 5.71
N GLN A 211 -7.47 4.52 5.45
CA GLN A 211 -6.27 4.66 4.63
C GLN A 211 -6.61 4.92 3.17
N ASP A 212 -7.67 4.31 2.65
CA ASP A 212 -8.15 4.56 1.28
C ASP A 212 -8.64 6.01 1.13
N ALA A 213 -9.42 6.51 2.09
CA ALA A 213 -9.83 7.92 2.13
C ALA A 213 -8.64 8.89 2.20
N MET A 214 -7.58 8.51 2.93
CA MET A 214 -6.37 9.31 3.02
C MET A 214 -5.51 9.27 1.75
N ALA A 215 -5.41 8.11 1.09
CA ALA A 215 -4.73 7.98 -0.20
C ALA A 215 -5.42 8.85 -1.26
N GLU A 216 -6.75 8.80 -1.34
CA GLU A 216 -7.54 9.65 -2.23
C GLU A 216 -7.31 11.15 -1.95
N LEU A 217 -7.27 11.54 -0.68
CA LEU A 217 -6.99 12.92 -0.28
C LEU A 217 -5.57 13.35 -0.69
N ALA A 218 -4.57 12.49 -0.50
CA ALA A 218 -3.19 12.76 -0.89
C ALA A 218 -3.04 12.93 -2.42
N ASP A 219 -3.75 12.12 -3.20
CA ASP A 219 -3.77 12.24 -4.67
C ASP A 219 -4.44 13.54 -5.13
N GLN A 220 -5.55 13.92 -4.50
CA GLN A 220 -6.23 15.20 -4.77
C GLN A 220 -5.33 16.39 -4.41
N LEU A 221 -4.68 16.36 -3.24
CA LEU A 221 -3.73 17.41 -2.83
C LEU A 221 -2.54 17.51 -3.79
N THR A 222 -2.03 16.37 -4.28
CA THR A 222 -0.94 16.34 -5.26
C THR A 222 -1.38 16.96 -6.59
N SER A 223 -2.58 16.62 -7.05
CA SER A 223 -3.19 17.21 -8.25
C SER A 223 -3.35 18.73 -8.13
N VAL A 224 -3.89 19.22 -7.00
CA VAL A 224 -4.04 20.66 -6.76
C VAL A 224 -2.71 21.37 -6.67
N GLY A 225 -1.70 20.76 -6.01
CA GLY A 225 -0.34 21.28 -5.98
C GLY A 225 0.24 21.47 -7.38
N ALA A 226 0.02 20.52 -8.29
CA ALA A 226 0.44 20.65 -9.69
C ALA A 226 -0.32 21.75 -10.45
N LYS A 227 -1.64 21.90 -10.22
CA LYS A 227 -2.43 23.01 -10.80
C LYS A 227 -1.91 24.38 -10.35
N ILE A 228 -1.55 24.53 -9.07
CA ILE A 228 -0.99 25.77 -8.53
C ILE A 228 0.37 26.08 -9.16
N GLN A 229 1.23 25.09 -9.31
CA GLN A 229 2.52 25.26 -9.97
C GLN A 229 2.34 25.75 -11.43
N ALA A 230 1.37 25.19 -12.15
CA ALA A 230 1.03 25.65 -13.50
C ALA A 230 0.47 27.09 -13.52
N SER A 231 -0.34 27.47 -12.53
CA SER A 231 -0.85 28.83 -12.34
C SER A 231 0.25 29.86 -12.08
N LEU A 232 1.21 29.52 -11.22
CA LEU A 232 2.37 30.36 -10.94
C LEU A 232 3.23 30.56 -12.19
N ALA A 233 3.42 29.52 -12.99
CA ALA A 233 4.13 29.60 -14.26
C ALA A 233 3.41 30.52 -15.26
N ARG A 234 2.08 30.43 -15.38
CA ARG A 234 1.28 31.35 -16.21
C ARG A 234 1.36 32.79 -15.72
N THR A 235 1.29 33.02 -14.41
CA THR A 235 1.42 34.36 -13.81
C THR A 235 2.78 34.99 -14.12
N ALA A 236 3.86 34.19 -14.11
CA ALA A 236 5.19 34.64 -14.51
C ALA A 236 5.28 35.00 -16.02
N ASP A 237 4.61 34.23 -16.87
CA ASP A 237 4.51 34.53 -18.31
C ASP A 237 3.71 35.81 -18.57
N LEU A 238 2.59 36.00 -17.87
CA LEU A 238 1.78 37.23 -17.95
C LEU A 238 2.60 38.48 -17.60
N LYS A 239 3.52 38.39 -16.64
CA LYS A 239 4.45 39.50 -16.39
C LYS A 239 5.39 39.73 -17.56
N THR A 240 5.95 38.69 -18.16
CA THR A 240 6.84 38.84 -19.32
C THR A 240 6.11 39.54 -20.46
N GLN A 241 4.84 39.16 -20.70
CA GLN A 241 3.97 39.85 -21.67
C GLN A 241 3.65 41.29 -21.24
N ALA A 242 3.34 41.51 -19.96
CA ALA A 242 3.09 42.84 -19.41
C ALA A 242 4.34 43.74 -19.45
N ASP A 243 5.55 43.20 -19.35
CA ASP A 243 6.83 43.91 -19.50
C ASP A 243 7.05 44.32 -20.96
N VAL A 244 6.66 43.47 -21.93
CA VAL A 244 6.58 43.88 -23.34
C VAL A 244 5.56 45.02 -23.54
N TRP A 245 4.49 45.02 -22.74
CA TRP A 245 3.47 46.06 -22.74
C TRP A 245 3.84 47.27 -21.85
N SER A 246 4.87 47.16 -21.01
CA SER A 246 5.29 48.14 -19.98
C SER A 246 5.91 49.41 -20.55
N GLY A 247 6.20 49.44 -21.85
CA GLY A 247 6.37 50.71 -22.57
C GLY A 247 5.10 51.57 -22.57
N LYS A 248 3.95 51.03 -22.12
CA LYS A 248 2.64 51.67 -22.11
C LYS A 248 1.96 51.71 -20.72
N LEU A 249 2.20 50.74 -19.83
CA LEU A 249 1.63 50.72 -18.48
C LEU A 249 2.23 51.81 -17.57
N THR A 250 1.41 52.42 -16.71
CA THR A 250 1.91 53.33 -15.68
C THR A 250 2.54 52.55 -14.51
N PRO A 251 3.48 53.16 -13.75
CA PRO A 251 4.04 52.54 -12.55
C PRO A 251 2.99 52.05 -11.54
N MET A 252 1.86 52.76 -11.41
CA MET A 252 0.77 52.37 -10.51
C MET A 252 0.03 51.11 -10.98
N GLU A 253 -0.10 50.89 -12.28
CA GLU A 253 -0.78 49.72 -12.84
C GLU A 253 0.10 48.47 -12.86
N ALA A 254 1.44 48.63 -12.86
CA ALA A 254 2.38 47.52 -12.84
C ALA A 254 2.66 46.97 -11.42
N ILE A 255 2.37 47.72 -10.36
CA ILE A 255 2.65 47.31 -8.97
C ILE A 255 1.98 45.98 -8.61
N PRO A 256 0.67 45.76 -8.84
CA PRO A 256 0.01 44.51 -8.47
C PRO A 256 0.60 43.29 -9.19
N LEU A 257 0.88 43.41 -10.49
CA LEU A 257 1.53 42.35 -11.28
C LEU A 257 2.96 42.05 -10.80
N ASN A 258 3.73 43.09 -10.46
CA ASN A 258 5.08 42.92 -9.94
C ASN A 258 5.09 42.26 -8.56
N VAL A 259 4.16 42.62 -7.67
CA VAL A 259 3.98 41.97 -6.37
C VAL A 259 3.56 40.52 -6.55
N ALA A 260 2.59 40.26 -7.43
CA ALA A 260 2.11 38.91 -7.73
C ALA A 260 3.24 37.98 -8.21
N VAL A 261 4.10 38.43 -9.12
CA VAL A 261 5.23 37.61 -9.60
C VAL A 261 6.33 37.47 -8.54
N SER A 262 6.60 38.53 -7.79
CA SER A 262 7.60 38.47 -6.72
C SER A 262 7.19 37.47 -5.63
N LEU A 263 5.93 37.51 -5.21
CA LEU A 263 5.36 36.53 -4.29
C LEU A 263 5.25 35.14 -4.92
N GLY A 264 4.97 35.04 -6.22
CA GLY A 264 4.89 33.77 -6.94
C GLY A 264 6.17 32.94 -6.84
N SER A 265 7.35 33.58 -6.82
CA SER A 265 8.63 32.87 -6.58
C SER A 265 8.70 32.21 -5.20
N ILE A 266 8.19 32.87 -4.17
CA ILE A 266 8.12 32.36 -2.79
C ILE A 266 7.08 31.24 -2.70
N VAL A 267 5.90 31.44 -3.31
CA VAL A 267 4.85 30.40 -3.34
C VAL A 267 5.37 29.15 -4.05
N THR A 268 6.14 29.28 -5.12
CA THR A 268 6.72 28.14 -5.85
C THR A 268 7.58 27.26 -4.94
N GLU A 269 8.47 27.86 -4.13
CA GLU A 269 9.28 27.10 -3.17
C GLU A 269 8.43 26.35 -2.13
N TYR A 270 7.34 26.98 -1.67
CA TYR A 270 6.41 26.37 -0.71
C TYR A 270 5.59 25.23 -1.34
N VAL A 271 5.21 25.36 -2.61
CA VAL A 271 4.48 24.33 -3.36
C VAL A 271 5.41 23.15 -3.68
N ASP A 272 6.66 23.40 -4.03
CA ASP A 272 7.66 22.34 -4.24
C ASP A 272 7.93 21.56 -2.94
N ASP A 273 8.07 22.25 -1.80
CA ASP A 273 8.20 21.61 -0.48
C ASP A 273 6.91 20.86 -0.10
N LEU A 274 5.73 21.37 -0.45
CA LEU A 274 4.46 20.68 -0.26
C LEU A 274 4.41 19.37 -1.05
N GLN A 275 4.76 19.38 -2.34
CA GLN A 275 4.76 18.18 -3.18
C GLN A 275 5.69 17.10 -2.62
N LYS A 276 6.91 17.46 -2.18
CA LYS A 276 7.84 16.53 -1.52
C LYS A 276 7.25 15.92 -0.25
N ARG A 277 6.53 16.71 0.55
CA ARG A 277 5.87 16.24 1.77
C ARG A 277 4.68 15.33 1.47
N LEU A 278 3.89 15.65 0.44
CA LEU A 278 2.79 14.80 -0.02
C LEU A 278 3.30 13.45 -0.52
N GLN A 279 4.44 13.43 -1.23
CA GLN A 279 5.09 12.18 -1.64
C GLN A 279 5.54 11.35 -0.43
N ALA A 280 6.17 11.98 0.58
CA ALA A 280 6.57 11.30 1.81
C ALA A 280 5.35 10.77 2.60
N LEU A 281 4.27 11.54 2.64
CA LEU A 281 3.00 11.13 3.26
C LEU A 281 2.40 9.93 2.53
N ARG A 282 2.38 9.95 1.20
CA ARG A 282 1.91 8.84 0.37
C ARG A 282 2.67 7.55 0.65
N GLY A 283 4.00 7.60 0.72
CA GLY A 283 4.80 6.43 1.09
C GLY A 283 4.47 5.89 2.49
N SER A 284 4.16 6.76 3.46
CA SER A 284 3.69 6.33 4.79
C SER A 284 2.30 5.66 4.73
N ILE A 285 1.37 6.21 3.93
CA ILE A 285 0.04 5.64 3.73
C ILE A 285 0.14 4.26 3.09
N GLU A 286 0.91 4.12 2.01
CA GLU A 286 1.12 2.85 1.30
C GLU A 286 1.73 1.79 2.23
N HIS A 287 2.68 2.19 3.09
CA HIS A 287 3.25 1.29 4.08
C HIS A 287 2.19 0.80 5.09
N VAL A 288 1.43 1.72 5.70
CA VAL A 288 0.38 1.36 6.67
C VAL A 288 -0.71 0.48 6.02
N ARG A 289 -1.11 0.78 4.78
CA ARG A 289 -2.06 -0.05 4.00
C ARG A 289 -1.54 -1.47 3.82
N SER A 290 -0.27 -1.63 3.46
CA SER A 290 0.33 -2.96 3.29
C SER A 290 0.36 -3.76 4.60
N THR A 291 0.68 -3.12 5.74
CA THR A 291 0.67 -3.76 7.06
C THR A 291 -0.74 -4.17 7.49
N ILE A 292 -1.74 -3.31 7.29
CA ILE A 292 -3.15 -3.64 7.57
C ILE A 292 -3.60 -4.82 6.69
N ALA A 293 -3.25 -4.82 5.41
CA ALA A 293 -3.64 -5.91 4.51
C ALA A 293 -3.00 -7.26 4.93
N LEU A 294 -1.77 -7.25 5.44
CA LEU A 294 -1.12 -8.44 5.99
C LEU A 294 -1.82 -8.94 7.26
N ALA A 295 -2.12 -8.02 8.18
CA ALA A 295 -2.88 -8.34 9.38
C ALA A 295 -4.23 -8.97 9.03
N ARG A 296 -4.97 -8.40 8.07
CA ARG A 296 -6.24 -8.96 7.59
C ARG A 296 -6.11 -10.40 7.12
N VAL A 297 -5.13 -10.71 6.28
CA VAL A 297 -4.87 -12.09 5.81
C VAL A 297 -4.68 -13.06 6.97
N GLN A 298 -3.86 -12.67 7.94
CA GLN A 298 -3.58 -13.50 9.10
C GLN A 298 -4.80 -13.63 10.02
N THR A 299 -5.58 -12.57 10.19
CA THR A 299 -6.85 -12.58 10.94
C THR A 299 -7.88 -13.49 10.27
N HIS A 300 -7.94 -13.53 8.94
CA HIS A 300 -8.77 -14.51 8.22
C HIS A 300 -8.25 -15.95 8.39
N CYS A 301 -6.94 -16.17 8.41
CA CYS A 301 -6.36 -17.47 8.72
C CYS A 301 -6.74 -17.92 10.14
N LEU A 302 -6.63 -17.01 11.12
CA LEU A 302 -7.06 -17.23 12.50
C LEU A 302 -8.56 -17.55 12.59
N ALA A 303 -9.40 -16.84 11.84
CA ALA A 303 -10.82 -17.13 11.72
C ALA A 303 -11.10 -18.54 11.16
N ALA A 304 -10.33 -18.98 10.14
CA ALA A 304 -10.45 -20.34 9.60
C ALA A 304 -10.12 -21.39 10.67
N PHE A 305 -9.08 -21.16 11.48
CA PHE A 305 -8.77 -22.03 12.61
C PHE A 305 -9.86 -22.08 13.67
N VAL A 306 -10.49 -20.95 13.99
CA VAL A 306 -11.62 -20.92 14.94
C VAL A 306 -12.74 -21.84 14.43
N ARG A 307 -13.06 -21.78 13.13
CA ARG A 307 -14.09 -22.64 12.52
C ARG A 307 -13.68 -24.11 12.55
N GLU A 308 -12.46 -24.43 12.11
CA GLU A 308 -11.97 -25.81 12.11
C GLU A 308 -11.89 -26.41 13.53
N ALA A 309 -11.60 -25.60 14.55
CA ALA A 309 -11.57 -26.02 15.94
C ALA A 309 -12.98 -26.22 16.53
N ALA A 310 -13.99 -25.57 15.97
CA ALA A 310 -15.40 -25.76 16.35
C ALA A 310 -15.97 -27.07 15.79
N GLU A 311 -15.50 -27.50 14.61
CA GLU A 311 -15.95 -28.73 13.94
C GLU A 311 -15.26 -30.00 14.45
N ASP A 312 -14.06 -29.87 15.03
CA ASP A 312 -13.20 -31.01 15.37
C ASP A 312 -12.91 -31.08 16.88
N SER A 313 -13.22 -32.22 17.48
CA SER A 313 -13.05 -32.48 18.91
C SER A 313 -11.59 -32.76 19.33
N ALA A 314 -10.66 -32.95 18.38
CA ALA A 314 -9.24 -33.20 18.64
C ALA A 314 -8.36 -31.90 18.69
N GLY A 315 -8.93 -30.80 19.18
CA GLY A 315 -8.48 -29.41 18.99
C GLY A 315 -7.14 -28.94 19.58
N GLY A 316 -6.34 -29.79 20.24
CA GLY A 316 -5.13 -29.36 20.97
C GLY A 316 -4.05 -28.68 20.10
N ARG A 317 -3.80 -29.18 18.89
CA ARG A 317 -2.81 -28.59 17.95
C ARG A 317 -3.29 -27.27 17.34
N LYS A 318 -4.59 -27.18 17.01
CA LYS A 318 -5.20 -25.97 16.44
C LYS A 318 -5.02 -24.77 17.37
N LEU A 319 -5.13 -24.98 18.68
CA LEU A 319 -4.89 -23.94 19.69
C LEU A 319 -3.43 -23.42 19.67
N VAL A 320 -2.44 -24.26 19.36
CA VAL A 320 -1.03 -23.82 19.27
C VAL A 320 -0.83 -22.94 18.03
N SER A 321 -1.38 -23.34 16.89
CA SER A 321 -1.29 -22.56 15.66
C SER A 321 -2.02 -21.22 15.77
N MET A 322 -3.19 -21.20 16.45
CA MET A 322 -3.90 -19.96 16.79
C MET A 322 -3.04 -19.00 17.61
N ARG A 323 -2.34 -19.49 18.64
CA ARG A 323 -1.43 -18.65 19.44
C ARG A 323 -0.26 -18.11 18.63
N THR A 324 0.28 -18.91 17.71
CA THR A 324 1.36 -18.49 16.81
C THR A 324 0.90 -17.35 15.91
N LEU A 325 -0.28 -17.48 15.31
CA LEU A 325 -0.91 -16.42 14.51
C LEU A 325 -1.20 -15.16 15.34
N THR A 326 -1.80 -15.31 16.51
CA THR A 326 -2.08 -14.16 17.39
C THR A 326 -0.80 -13.44 17.79
N SER A 327 0.29 -14.15 18.06
CA SER A 327 1.59 -13.53 18.37
C SER A 327 2.18 -12.76 17.18
N ALA A 328 2.09 -13.33 15.96
CA ALA A 328 2.53 -12.66 14.74
C ALA A 328 1.72 -11.37 14.50
N LEU A 329 0.39 -11.48 14.56
CA LEU A 329 -0.54 -10.35 14.46
C LEU A 329 -0.25 -9.25 15.49
N THR A 330 -0.01 -9.60 16.75
CA THR A 330 0.33 -8.61 17.79
C THR A 330 1.60 -7.85 17.42
N THR A 331 2.63 -8.54 16.96
CA THR A 331 3.90 -7.91 16.55
C THR A 331 3.68 -6.94 15.37
N GLU A 332 2.88 -7.34 14.39
CA GLU A 332 2.55 -6.52 13.22
C GLU A 332 1.74 -5.27 13.60
N VAL A 333 0.72 -5.42 14.44
CA VAL A 333 -0.13 -4.31 14.91
C VAL A 333 0.67 -3.34 15.81
N GLU A 334 1.62 -3.85 16.60
CA GLU A 334 2.56 -3.01 17.37
C GLU A 334 3.51 -2.21 16.47
N ALA A 335 4.06 -2.84 15.43
CA ALA A 335 4.90 -2.17 14.44
C ALA A 335 4.11 -1.06 13.72
N MET A 336 2.89 -1.37 13.28
CA MET A 336 1.96 -0.40 12.69
C MET A 336 1.70 0.81 13.60
N GLY A 337 1.66 0.61 14.92
CA GLY A 337 1.52 1.71 15.88
C GLY A 337 2.63 2.77 15.77
N LYS A 338 3.86 2.36 15.43
CA LYS A 338 4.98 3.28 15.17
C LYS A 338 4.79 4.01 13.84
N ASP A 339 4.36 3.29 12.81
CA ASP A 339 4.15 3.84 11.47
C ASP A 339 3.03 4.88 11.45
N VAL A 340 1.93 4.61 12.15
CA VAL A 340 0.81 5.54 12.33
C VAL A 340 1.27 6.84 13.00
N ALA A 341 2.18 6.77 13.98
CA ALA A 341 2.72 7.97 14.62
C ALA A 341 3.60 8.81 13.66
N GLN A 342 4.41 8.15 12.84
CA GLN A 342 5.23 8.80 11.81
C GLN A 342 4.36 9.42 10.72
N TYR A 343 3.34 8.69 10.27
CA TYR A 343 2.30 9.16 9.38
C TYR A 343 1.63 10.42 9.94
N GLY A 344 1.23 10.42 11.21
CA GLY A 344 0.58 11.57 11.82
C GLY A 344 1.47 12.81 11.85
N THR A 345 2.78 12.62 12.05
CA THR A 345 3.78 13.70 11.96
C THR A 345 3.91 14.26 10.55
N ASN A 346 3.93 13.39 9.54
CA ASN A 346 3.97 13.80 8.13
C ASN A 346 2.69 14.54 7.73
N LEU A 347 1.54 14.10 8.24
CA LEU A 347 0.24 14.72 8.01
C LEU A 347 0.21 16.16 8.52
N SER A 348 0.56 16.39 9.79
CA SER A 348 0.60 17.73 10.36
C SER A 348 1.63 18.65 9.68
N ARG A 349 2.70 18.09 9.10
CA ARG A 349 3.65 18.86 8.28
C ARG A 349 3.03 19.28 6.95
N CYS A 350 2.26 18.41 6.30
CA CYS A 350 1.53 18.74 5.08
C CYS A 350 0.47 19.81 5.36
N GLU A 351 -0.33 19.65 6.42
CA GLU A 351 -1.36 20.59 6.83
C GLU A 351 -0.81 22.01 7.04
N ARG A 352 0.27 22.15 7.83
CA ARG A 352 0.91 23.45 8.05
C ARG A 352 1.44 24.06 6.76
N ARG A 353 1.97 23.24 5.85
CA ARG A 353 2.48 23.74 4.57
C ARG A 353 1.34 24.17 3.65
N LEU A 354 0.24 23.42 3.60
CA LEU A 354 -0.97 23.78 2.87
C LEU A 354 -1.55 25.11 3.35
N GLN A 355 -1.66 25.30 4.67
CA GLN A 355 -2.10 26.58 5.26
C GLN A 355 -1.19 27.73 4.85
N ALA A 356 0.14 27.52 4.86
CA ALA A 356 1.08 28.55 4.43
C ALA A 356 0.96 28.88 2.94
N VAL A 357 0.77 27.87 2.07
CA VAL A 357 0.52 28.07 0.63
C VAL A 357 -0.76 28.89 0.42
N LEU A 358 -1.85 28.53 1.09
CA LEU A 358 -3.12 29.27 1.05
C LEU A 358 -2.94 30.74 1.42
N SER A 359 -2.34 31.02 2.58
CA SER A 359 -2.12 32.40 3.03
C SER A 359 -1.24 33.23 2.08
N LEU A 360 -0.28 32.59 1.41
CA LEU A 360 0.61 33.26 0.45
C LEU A 360 -0.06 33.53 -0.91
N ILE A 361 -1.07 32.74 -1.29
CA ILE A 361 -1.82 32.91 -2.54
C ILE A 361 -2.92 33.98 -2.38
N GLU A 362 -3.61 34.01 -1.25
CA GLU A 362 -4.75 34.91 -1.01
C GLU A 362 -4.36 36.40 -1.09
N ILE A 363 -3.20 36.79 -0.54
CA ILE A 363 -2.73 38.18 -0.52
C ILE A 363 -2.55 38.77 -1.93
N PRO A 364 -1.71 38.20 -2.81
CA PRO A 364 -1.55 38.70 -4.17
C PRO A 364 -2.84 38.59 -4.98
N GLN A 365 -3.65 37.55 -4.76
CA GLN A 365 -4.92 37.38 -5.46
C GLN A 365 -5.87 38.55 -5.17
N GLN A 366 -6.02 38.97 -3.91
CA GLN A 366 -6.86 40.11 -3.57
C GLN A 366 -6.37 41.40 -4.23
N MET A 367 -5.04 41.61 -4.29
CA MET A 367 -4.46 42.78 -4.96
C MET A 367 -4.74 42.81 -6.47
N ILE A 368 -4.64 41.66 -7.13
CA ILE A 368 -4.93 41.54 -8.58
C ILE A 368 -6.43 41.71 -8.84
N MET A 369 -7.30 41.19 -7.96
CA MET A 369 -8.76 41.41 -8.04
C MET A 369 -9.12 42.89 -7.91
N ASP A 370 -8.56 43.59 -6.94
CA ASP A 370 -8.78 45.02 -6.73
C ASP A 370 -8.28 45.84 -7.93
N TRP A 371 -7.14 45.45 -8.50
CA TRP A 371 -6.61 46.04 -9.74
C TRP A 371 -7.55 45.82 -10.93
N LEU A 372 -8.00 44.59 -11.16
CA LEU A 372 -8.90 44.27 -12.28
C LEU A 372 -10.21 45.04 -12.17
N LYS A 373 -10.78 45.12 -10.97
CA LYS A 373 -11.98 45.91 -10.70
C LYS A 373 -11.75 47.40 -11.00
N SER A 374 -10.62 47.95 -10.59
CA SER A 374 -10.27 49.34 -10.91
C SER A 374 -10.16 49.57 -12.42
N VAL A 375 -9.50 48.66 -13.15
CA VAL A 375 -9.40 48.73 -14.62
C VAL A 375 -10.78 48.64 -15.29
N GLN A 376 -11.70 47.82 -14.78
CA GLN A 376 -13.07 47.70 -15.30
C GLN A 376 -13.93 48.94 -14.99
N GLU A 377 -13.77 49.56 -13.82
CA GLU A 377 -14.55 50.73 -13.39
C GLU A 377 -14.10 52.03 -14.07
N PHE A 378 -12.79 52.24 -14.22
CA PHE A 378 -12.22 53.50 -14.70
C PHE A 378 -11.68 53.42 -16.13
N GLY A 379 -11.67 52.21 -16.72
CA GLY A 379 -11.03 51.92 -18.00
C GLY A 379 -9.51 51.77 -17.86
N PRO A 380 -8.86 50.96 -18.70
CA PRO A 380 -7.40 50.88 -18.67
C PRO A 380 -6.79 52.17 -19.22
N SER A 381 -5.63 52.58 -18.70
CA SER A 381 -4.90 53.73 -19.29
C SER A 381 -4.43 53.47 -20.73
N VAL A 382 -4.40 52.19 -21.14
CA VAL A 382 -3.96 51.69 -22.45
C VAL A 382 -4.87 50.56 -22.91
N ASP A 383 -5.26 50.54 -24.19
CA ASP A 383 -6.08 49.47 -24.76
C ASP A 383 -5.34 48.12 -24.77
N MET A 384 -5.79 47.17 -23.95
CA MET A 384 -5.08 45.94 -23.56
C MET A 384 -6.02 44.75 -23.27
N PRO A 385 -6.95 44.40 -24.19
CA PRO A 385 -8.01 43.42 -23.93
C PRO A 385 -7.49 42.00 -23.67
N GLU A 386 -6.38 41.60 -24.29
CA GLU A 386 -5.85 40.23 -24.13
C GLU A 386 -5.27 40.02 -22.72
N LEU A 387 -4.51 40.98 -22.15
CA LEU A 387 -4.00 40.89 -20.77
C LEU A 387 -5.13 40.95 -19.76
N ILE A 388 -6.13 41.80 -19.96
CA ILE A 388 -7.31 41.87 -19.07
C ILE A 388 -8.02 40.51 -19.06
N SER A 389 -8.25 39.90 -20.22
CA SER A 389 -8.86 38.58 -20.33
C SER A 389 -8.01 37.50 -19.67
N ALA A 390 -6.69 37.55 -19.87
CA ALA A 390 -5.78 36.54 -19.32
C ALA A 390 -5.64 36.64 -17.79
N VAL A 391 -5.55 37.87 -17.25
CA VAL A 391 -5.55 38.12 -15.80
C VAL A 391 -6.89 37.73 -15.18
N ALA A 392 -8.02 38.02 -15.82
CA ALA A 392 -9.33 37.60 -15.35
C ALA A 392 -9.45 36.07 -15.27
N GLY A 393 -9.00 35.35 -16.31
CA GLY A 393 -8.97 33.89 -16.32
C GLY A 393 -8.07 33.30 -15.23
N GLU A 394 -6.92 33.93 -14.94
CA GLU A 394 -6.02 33.46 -13.88
C GLU A 394 -6.60 33.70 -12.48
N ILE A 395 -7.32 34.79 -12.25
CA ILE A 395 -8.06 35.04 -11.00
C ILE A 395 -9.11 33.96 -10.77
N GLU A 396 -9.91 33.63 -11.80
CA GLU A 396 -10.96 32.61 -11.70
C GLU A 396 -10.35 31.22 -11.42
N SER A 397 -9.29 30.86 -12.15
CA SER A 397 -8.54 29.63 -11.92
C SER A 397 -7.97 29.56 -10.49
N SER A 398 -7.37 30.66 -10.01
CA SER A 398 -6.78 30.76 -8.67
C SER A 398 -7.85 30.65 -7.58
N ALA A 399 -8.99 31.32 -7.73
CA ALA A 399 -10.11 31.23 -6.79
C ALA A 399 -10.63 29.79 -6.67
N SER A 400 -10.83 29.10 -7.80
CA SER A 400 -11.25 27.70 -7.79
C SER A 400 -10.24 26.78 -7.09
N MET A 401 -8.93 27.03 -7.24
CA MET A 401 -7.90 26.24 -6.55
C MET A 401 -7.87 26.51 -5.04
N VAL A 402 -8.08 27.75 -4.60
CA VAL A 402 -8.17 28.11 -3.18
C VAL A 402 -9.38 27.44 -2.54
N ASP A 403 -10.53 27.45 -3.20
CA ASP A 403 -11.74 26.74 -2.73
C ASP A 403 -11.51 25.22 -2.63
N GLU A 404 -10.88 24.62 -3.65
CA GLU A 404 -10.53 23.19 -3.66
C GLU A 404 -9.57 22.86 -2.50
N LEU A 405 -8.51 23.65 -2.31
CA LEU A 405 -7.56 23.49 -1.19
C LEU A 405 -8.23 23.61 0.18
N ASN A 406 -9.12 24.60 0.38
CA ASN A 406 -9.85 24.77 1.63
C ASN A 406 -10.75 23.56 1.92
N GLY A 407 -11.42 23.02 0.89
CA GLY A 407 -12.21 21.80 1.00
C GLY A 407 -11.36 20.58 1.40
N LEU A 408 -10.20 20.41 0.75
CA LEU A 408 -9.27 19.32 1.05
C LEU A 408 -8.66 19.46 2.45
N LEU A 409 -8.31 20.67 2.88
CA LEU A 409 -7.82 20.95 4.24
C LEU A 409 -8.89 20.64 5.30
N GLY A 410 -10.16 20.97 5.01
CA GLY A 410 -11.30 20.61 5.85
C GLY A 410 -11.43 19.09 6.02
N ARG A 411 -11.39 18.33 4.91
CA ARG A 411 -11.41 16.86 4.93
C ARG A 411 -10.21 16.29 5.69
N LEU A 412 -9.03 16.86 5.50
CA LEU A 412 -7.82 16.45 6.21
C LEU A 412 -8.00 16.54 7.74
N GLY A 413 -8.59 17.63 8.22
CA GLY A 413 -8.88 17.84 9.64
C GLY A 413 -9.93 16.87 10.22
N THR A 414 -10.74 16.23 9.39
CA THR A 414 -11.75 15.25 9.85
C THR A 414 -11.23 13.83 9.99
N ILE A 415 -10.06 13.50 9.40
CA ILE A 415 -9.53 12.14 9.45
C ILE A 415 -8.87 11.91 10.81
N GLU A 416 -9.59 11.21 11.69
CA GLU A 416 -9.14 10.91 13.04
C GLU A 416 -7.89 10.01 13.04
N GLN A 417 -6.82 10.49 13.68
CA GLN A 417 -5.64 9.67 13.95
C GLN A 417 -5.90 8.76 15.15
N LYS A 418 -6.44 7.57 14.90
CA LYS A 418 -6.61 6.57 15.96
C LYS A 418 -5.31 5.83 16.23
N SER A 419 -5.17 5.37 17.47
CA SER A 419 -4.13 4.40 17.83
C SER A 419 -4.63 2.97 17.56
N PRO A 420 -3.78 2.02 17.16
CA PRO A 420 -4.17 0.62 16.98
C PRO A 420 -4.40 -0.14 18.31
N ARG A 421 -4.40 0.55 19.46
CA ARG A 421 -4.59 -0.06 20.79
C ARG A 421 -5.79 -0.99 20.89
N HIS A 422 -6.92 -0.63 20.26
CA HIS A 422 -8.11 -1.49 20.32
C HIS A 422 -7.88 -2.84 19.64
N MET A 423 -7.16 -2.88 18.52
CA MET A 423 -6.77 -4.14 17.87
C MET A 423 -5.85 -4.97 18.77
N LEU A 424 -4.90 -4.33 19.47
CA LEU A 424 -4.04 -5.01 20.45
C LEU A 424 -4.84 -5.60 21.61
N ASP A 425 -5.82 -4.87 22.15
CA ASP A 425 -6.69 -5.36 23.23
C ASP A 425 -7.51 -6.58 22.79
N LEU A 426 -7.99 -6.58 21.54
CA LEU A 426 -8.70 -7.72 20.93
C LEU A 426 -7.77 -8.93 20.74
N LEU A 427 -6.53 -8.73 20.27
CA LEU A 427 -5.54 -9.80 20.14
C LEU A 427 -5.13 -10.39 21.49
N HIS A 428 -4.96 -9.55 22.53
CA HIS A 428 -4.73 -10.03 23.89
C HIS A 428 -5.92 -10.84 24.42
N THR A 429 -7.15 -10.43 24.08
CA THR A 429 -8.35 -11.20 24.42
C THR A 429 -8.34 -12.56 23.73
N VAL A 430 -7.99 -12.62 22.44
CA VAL A 430 -7.84 -13.88 21.71
C VAL A 430 -6.82 -14.81 22.37
N ASP A 431 -5.60 -14.34 22.64
CA ASP A 431 -4.55 -15.19 23.27
C ASP A 431 -4.99 -15.67 24.66
N ALA A 432 -5.58 -14.79 25.47
CA ALA A 432 -6.07 -15.15 26.80
C ALA A 432 -7.15 -16.24 26.75
N GLU A 433 -8.12 -16.13 25.84
CA GLU A 433 -9.19 -17.12 25.67
C GLU A 433 -8.66 -18.44 25.09
N VAL A 434 -7.76 -18.40 24.10
CA VAL A 434 -7.14 -19.61 23.53
C VAL A 434 -6.34 -20.37 24.60
N ARG A 435 -5.63 -19.67 25.50
CA ARG A 435 -4.92 -20.31 26.63
C ARG A 435 -5.87 -21.03 27.59
N LYS A 436 -7.07 -20.50 27.84
CA LYS A 436 -8.09 -21.16 28.69
C LYS A 436 -8.64 -22.45 28.07
N LEU A 437 -8.47 -22.64 26.76
CA LEU A 437 -8.91 -23.85 26.05
C LEU A 437 -7.86 -24.97 26.08
N GLN A 438 -6.59 -24.63 26.36
CA GLN A 438 -5.49 -25.61 26.51
C GLN A 438 -5.50 -26.30 27.89
N VAL A 439 -6.26 -25.76 28.84
CA VAL A 439 -6.52 -26.30 30.19
C VAL A 439 -7.89 -26.98 30.20
#